data_AF-A0A538LYH5-F1
#
_entry.id   AF-A0A538LYH5-F1
#
_cell.length_a   1.000
_cell.length_b   1.000
_cell.length_c   1.000
_cell.angle_alpha   90.00
_cell.angle_beta   90.00
_cell.angle_gamma   90.00
#
_symmetry.space_group_name_H-M   'P 1'
#
loop_
_entity.id
_entity.type
_entity.pdbx_description
1 polymer ?
#
loop_
_entity_poly.entity_id
_entity_poly.type
_entity_poly.pdbx_seq_one_letter_code
_entity_poly.pdbx_strand_id
1 'polypeptide(L)' 'RGWSFRWQAEPGAYVLCSRARDEAGNEQPLEPAWNLGGYANNSVQRVPVTVTG' A
#
# COMPACT_ATOMS: atom_id res chain seq x y z
N ARG A 1 5.90 -13.54 2.92
CA ARG A 1 7.10 -13.07 3.68
C ARG A 1 6.69 -11.84 4.46
N GLY A 2 7.11 -11.69 5.72
CA GLY A 2 6.91 -10.45 6.47
C GLY A 2 7.96 -9.40 6.09
N TRP A 3 7.62 -8.12 6.18
CA TRP A 3 8.56 -7.01 6.01
C TRP A 3 8.21 -5.91 7.02
N SER A 4 9.18 -5.04 7.32
CA SER A 4 9.00 -3.87 8.16
C SER A 4 9.90 -2.75 7.67
N PHE A 5 9.45 -1.50 7.81
CA PHE A 5 10.24 -0.31 7.48
C PHE A 5 10.17 0.67 8.65
N ARG A 6 11.33 1.09 9.17
CA ARG A 6 11.40 2.13 10.20
C ARG A 6 11.29 3.48 9.50
N TRP A 7 10.24 4.23 9.84
CA TRP A 7 10.02 5.58 9.36
C TRP A 7 10.20 6.56 10.51
N GLN A 8 11.06 7.57 10.33
CA GLN A 8 11.16 8.73 11.20
C GLN A 8 10.17 9.77 10.67
N ALA A 9 9.07 9.94 11.37
CA ALA A 9 7.98 10.80 10.94
C ALA A 9 7.97 12.12 11.72
N GLU A 10 7.67 13.21 11.02
CA GLU A 10 7.33 14.49 11.65
C GLU A 10 5.83 14.54 11.95
N PRO A 11 5.35 15.36 12.91
CA PRO A 11 3.93 15.54 13.15
C PRO A 11 3.18 15.99 11.88
N GLY A 12 2.05 15.35 11.57
CA GLY A 12 1.28 15.65 10.37
C GLY A 12 0.36 14.52 9.92
N ALA A 13 -0.40 14.77 8.84
CA ALA A 13 -1.24 13.78 8.19
C ALA A 13 -0.52 13.17 6.99
N TYR A 14 -0.50 11.84 6.92
CA TYR A 14 0.18 11.08 5.86
C TYR A 14 -0.70 9.94 5.38
N VAL A 15 -0.39 9.40 4.20
CA VAL A 15 -0.97 8.16 3.70
C VAL A 15 0.15 7.15 3.50
N LEU A 16 0.15 6.10 4.31
CA LEU A 16 1.10 5.00 4.18
C LEU A 16 0.63 4.00 3.16
N CYS A 17 1.57 3.52 2.36
CA CYS A 17 1.34 2.54 1.31
C CYS A 17 2.40 1.45 1.40
N SER A 18 2.03 0.24 0.96
CA SER A 18 2.98 -0.84 0.67
C SER A 18 2.70 -1.40 -0.71
N ARG A 19 3.77 -1.65 -1.46
CA ARG A 19 3.72 -2.12 -2.85
C ARG A 19 4.73 -3.23 -3.05
N ALA A 20 4.24 -4.42 -3.36
CA ALA A 20 5.06 -5.60 -3.62
C ALA A 20 5.33 -5.78 -5.11
N ARG A 21 6.53 -6.32 -5.41
CA ARG A 21 6.93 -6.84 -6.72
C ARG A 21 7.50 -8.25 -6.56
N ASP A 22 7.15 -9.16 -7.47
CA ASP A 22 7.67 -10.54 -7.46
C ASP A 22 8.84 -10.74 -8.44
N GLU A 23 9.43 -11.94 -8.44
CA GLU A 23 10.57 -12.31 -9.29
C GLU A 23 10.23 -12.35 -10.78
N ALA A 24 8.96 -12.57 -11.14
CA ALA A 24 8.46 -12.50 -12.52
C ALA A 24 8.23 -11.05 -12.98
N GLY A 25 8.39 -10.08 -12.08
CA GLY A 25 8.24 -8.66 -12.35
C GLY A 25 6.81 -8.14 -12.19
N ASN A 26 5.86 -8.97 -11.72
CA ASN A 26 4.51 -8.51 -11.43
C ASN A 26 4.54 -7.55 -10.25
N GLU A 27 3.75 -6.48 -10.32
CA GLU A 27 3.69 -5.45 -9.29
C GLU A 27 2.24 -5.08 -8.99
N GLN A 28 1.94 -4.74 -7.74
CA GLN A 28 0.60 -4.29 -7.38
C GLN A 28 0.22 -2.99 -8.12
N PRO A 29 -1.01 -2.90 -8.66
CA PRO A 29 -1.48 -1.69 -9.34
C PRO A 29 -1.82 -0.58 -8.33
N LEU A 30 -1.71 0.68 -8.75
CA LEU A 30 -2.08 1.83 -7.90
C LEU A 30 -3.59 1.95 -7.72
N GLU A 31 -4.35 1.60 -8.77
CA GLU A 31 -5.81 1.58 -8.79
C GLU A 31 -6.31 0.15 -8.99
N PRO A 32 -7.44 -0.24 -8.38
CA PRO A 32 -7.99 -1.58 -8.55
C PRO A 32 -8.48 -1.81 -9.97
N ALA A 33 -8.19 -2.98 -10.51
CA ALA A 33 -8.82 -3.43 -11.74
C ALA A 33 -10.31 -3.70 -11.49
N TRP A 34 -11.16 -3.13 -12.32
CA TRP A 34 -12.60 -3.37 -12.24
C TRP A 34 -12.95 -4.75 -12.81
N ASN A 35 -13.82 -5.47 -12.12
CA ASN A 35 -14.54 -6.62 -12.66
C ASN A 35 -15.92 -6.70 -12.01
N LEU A 36 -16.89 -7.29 -12.73
CA LEU A 36 -18.29 -7.36 -12.30
C LEU A 36 -18.47 -7.98 -10.91
N GLY A 37 -17.64 -8.95 -10.54
CA GLY A 37 -17.73 -9.66 -9.27
C GLY A 37 -16.98 -9.00 -8.10
N GLY A 38 -16.21 -7.93 -8.36
CA GLY A 38 -15.39 -7.28 -7.33
C GLY A 38 -14.25 -8.15 -6.79
N TYR A 39 -13.78 -9.13 -7.56
CA TYR A 39 -12.78 -10.11 -7.11
C TYR A 39 -11.33 -9.66 -7.33
N ALA A 40 -10.40 -10.34 -6.65
CA ALA A 40 -8.96 -10.23 -6.87
C ALA A 40 -8.37 -8.82 -6.79
N ASN A 41 -8.96 -7.93 -5.96
CA ASN A 41 -8.36 -6.64 -5.69
C ASN A 41 -7.03 -6.83 -4.95
N ASN A 42 -5.94 -6.51 -5.62
CA ASN A 42 -4.58 -6.52 -5.09
C ASN A 42 -3.92 -5.13 -5.21
N SER A 43 -4.71 -4.07 -5.41
CA SER A 43 -4.20 -2.70 -5.49
C SER A 43 -3.48 -2.27 -4.20
N VAL A 44 -2.61 -1.27 -4.33
CA VAL A 44 -1.87 -0.71 -3.19
C VAL A 44 -2.84 -0.21 -2.12
N GLN A 45 -2.80 -0.84 -0.95
CA GLN A 45 -3.54 -0.38 0.22
C GLN A 45 -3.00 0.97 0.67
N ARG A 46 -3.91 1.90 0.95
CA ARG A 46 -3.63 3.24 1.46
C ARG A 46 -4.17 3.36 2.88
N VAL A 47 -3.31 3.70 3.82
CA VAL A 47 -3.65 3.86 5.23
C VAL A 47 -3.38 5.30 5.64
N PRO A 48 -4.43 6.14 5.78
CA PRO A 48 -4.28 7.45 6.38
C PRO A 48 -3.81 7.33 7.82
N VAL A 49 -2.79 8.09 8.20
CA VAL A 49 -2.27 8.14 9.56
C VAL A 49 -2.06 9.59 9.97
N THR A 50 -2.22 9.85 11.27
CA THR A 50 -1.86 11.12 11.90
C THR A 50 -0.71 10.85 12.85
N VAL A 51 0.39 11.57 12.65
CA VAL A 51 1.53 11.56 13.54
C VAL A 51 1.36 12.73 14.50
N THR A 52 1.25 12.43 15.79
CA THR A 52 1.22 13.41 16.86
C THR A 52 2.61 13.52 17.49
N GLY A 53 2.99 14.72 17.92
CA GLY A 53 4.22 14.96 18.69
C GLY A 53 4.09 14.52 20.14
#